data_AF-A0A0D2ZYA0-F1
#
_entry.id   AF-A0A0D2ZYA0-F1
#
_cell.length_a   1.000
_cell.length_b   1.000
_cell.length_c   1.000
_cell.angle_alpha   90.00
_cell.angle_beta   90.00
_cell.angle_gamma   90.00
#
_symmetry.space_group_name_H-M   'P 1'
#
loop_
_entity.id
_entity.type
_entity.pdbx_description
1 polymer ?
#
loop_
_entity_poly.entity_id
_entity_poly.type
_entity_poly.pdbx_seq_one_letter_code
_entity_poly.pdbx_strand_id
1 'polypeptide(L)'
;MGILIEETLSANTKTQIVIDDDNELGLMAVRIANAAAFPMVLKAALELGVFDTLYAASVFLSPSEISNLLPTTSRNPGAPVLLDRMLRLLASYSM
;
A
#
# COMPACT_ATOMS: atom_id res chain seq x y z
N MET A 1 -7.83 -5.75 -67.22
CA MET A 1 -6.63 -5.37 -66.44
C MET A 1 -7.09 -4.33 -65.42
N GLY A 2 -7.46 -4.79 -64.23
CA GLY A 2 -7.99 -3.92 -63.19
C GLY A 2 -7.82 -4.64 -61.86
N ILE A 3 -6.95 -4.11 -61.01
CA ILE A 3 -6.83 -4.53 -59.61
C ILE A 3 -6.62 -3.25 -58.81
N LEU A 4 -7.53 -2.98 -57.89
CA LEU A 4 -7.29 -2.75 -56.45
C LEU A 4 -8.59 -2.16 -55.89
N ILE A 5 -9.19 -2.83 -54.93
CA ILE A 5 -9.39 -2.35 -53.54
C ILE A 5 -9.84 -3.61 -52.78
N GLU A 6 -9.02 -4.03 -51.83
CA GLU A 6 -9.38 -5.09 -50.88
C GLU A 6 -10.50 -4.60 -49.97
N GLU A 7 -11.63 -5.29 -50.04
CA GLU A 7 -12.64 -5.32 -48.99
C GLU A 7 -12.54 -6.69 -48.32
N THR A 8 -12.29 -6.72 -47.01
CA THR A 8 -13.15 -7.42 -46.04
C THR A 8 -12.61 -7.31 -44.61
N LEU A 9 -13.33 -6.49 -43.84
CA LEU A 9 -13.77 -6.68 -42.45
C LEU A 9 -12.97 -7.57 -41.47
N SER A 10 -12.73 -6.94 -40.31
CA SER A 10 -13.05 -7.47 -38.97
C SER A 10 -12.14 -8.53 -38.35
N ALA A 11 -11.37 -8.11 -37.35
CA ALA A 11 -11.54 -8.65 -36.00
C ALA A 11 -10.88 -7.72 -34.96
N ASN A 12 -11.75 -7.05 -34.20
CA ASN A 12 -11.59 -6.53 -32.85
C ASN A 12 -10.37 -7.09 -32.09
N THR A 13 -9.38 -6.25 -31.76
CA THR A 13 -8.37 -6.55 -30.73
C THR A 13 -9.09 -6.58 -29.38
N LYS A 14 -9.72 -7.71 -29.10
CA LYS A 14 -10.15 -8.07 -27.75
C LYS A 14 -8.85 -8.19 -26.96
N THR A 15 -8.51 -7.17 -26.19
CA THR A 15 -7.52 -7.26 -25.12
C THR A 15 -7.93 -8.48 -24.31
N GLN A 16 -7.25 -9.59 -24.54
CA GLN A 16 -7.41 -10.77 -23.72
C GLN A 16 -6.95 -10.32 -22.34
N ILE A 17 -7.90 -10.13 -21.44
CA ILE A 17 -7.64 -10.14 -20.01
C ILE A 17 -7.24 -11.60 -19.76
N VAL A 18 -5.96 -11.90 -19.97
CA VAL A 18 -5.34 -13.10 -19.42
C VAL A 18 -5.46 -12.89 -17.92
N ILE A 19 -6.37 -13.61 -17.30
CA ILE A 19 -6.36 -13.78 -15.84
C ILE A 19 -5.09 -14.58 -15.59
N ASP A 20 -4.04 -13.84 -15.21
CA ASP A 20 -2.68 -14.33 -15.09
C ASP A 20 -2.51 -14.95 -13.70
N ASP A 21 -2.94 -16.22 -13.56
CA ASP A 21 -2.81 -17.01 -12.31
C ASP A 21 -1.36 -16.98 -11.78
N ASP A 22 -0.36 -16.95 -12.66
CA ASP A 22 1.06 -16.88 -12.28
C ASP A 22 1.40 -15.54 -11.60
N ASN A 23 0.75 -14.44 -12.00
CA ASN A 23 0.90 -13.15 -11.31
C ASN A 23 0.25 -13.14 -9.92
N GLU A 24 -0.91 -13.78 -9.74
CA GLU A 24 -1.54 -13.90 -8.42
C GLU A 24 -0.70 -14.77 -7.47
N LEU A 25 -0.17 -15.89 -7.97
CA LEU A 25 0.74 -16.76 -7.21
C LEU A 25 2.04 -16.04 -6.84
N GLY A 26 2.62 -15.28 -7.78
CA GLY A 26 3.78 -14.44 -7.53
C GLY A 26 3.52 -13.39 -6.46
N LEU A 27 2.37 -12.71 -6.53
CA LEU A 27 1.97 -11.72 -5.52
C LEU A 27 1.75 -12.36 -4.14
N MET A 28 1.15 -13.56 -4.09
CA MET A 28 0.96 -14.31 -2.86
C MET A 28 2.30 -14.71 -2.24
N ALA A 29 3.27 -15.19 -3.03
CA ALA A 29 4.60 -15.51 -2.56
C ALA A 29 5.30 -14.28 -1.94
N VAL A 30 5.16 -13.10 -2.56
CA VAL A 30 5.70 -11.83 -2.01
C VAL A 30 5.02 -11.45 -0.70
N ARG A 31 3.70 -11.63 -0.57
CA ARG A 31 2.98 -11.37 0.68
C ARG A 31 3.41 -12.31 1.80
N ILE A 32 3.57 -13.61 1.51
CA ILE A 32 4.05 -14.60 2.47
C ILE A 32 5.49 -14.29 2.90
N ALA A 33 6.38 -13.99 1.95
CA ALA A 33 7.76 -13.60 2.24
C ALA A 33 7.84 -12.36 3.16
N ASN A 34 6.89 -11.44 3.03
CA ASN A 34 6.80 -10.22 3.84
C ASN A 34 5.79 -10.31 4.99
N ALA A 35 5.25 -11.50 5.31
CA ALA A 35 4.15 -11.64 6.28
C ALA A 35 4.52 -11.15 7.69
N ALA A 36 5.81 -11.17 8.04
CA ALA A 36 6.31 -10.69 9.31
C ALA A 36 6.33 -9.15 9.42
N ALA A 37 6.23 -8.42 8.31
CA ALA A 37 6.28 -6.96 8.32
C ALA A 37 5.11 -6.35 9.09
N PHE A 38 3.89 -6.88 8.90
CA PHE A 38 2.70 -6.40 9.59
C PHE A 38 2.77 -6.54 11.11
N PRO A 39 2.98 -7.74 11.70
CA PRO A 39 3.03 -7.89 13.16
C PRO A 39 4.18 -7.08 13.78
N MET A 40 5.33 -6.96 13.09
CA MET A 40 6.43 -6.14 13.58
C MET A 40 6.08 -4.64 13.60
N VAL A 41 5.47 -4.12 12.54
CA VAL A 41 5.07 -2.70 12.47
C VAL A 41 3.93 -2.40 13.45
N LEU A 42 2.97 -3.31 13.60
CA LEU A 42 1.89 -3.17 14.58
C LEU A 42 2.45 -3.10 16.00
N LYS A 43 3.37 -4.00 16.34
CA LYS A 43 4.07 -3.98 17.63
C LYS A 43 4.81 -2.66 17.85
N ALA A 44 5.57 -2.19 16.88
CA ALA A 44 6.29 -0.92 17.00
C ALA A 44 5.35 0.28 17.15
N ALA A 45 4.22 0.30 16.44
CA ALA A 45 3.21 1.36 16.57
C ALA A 45 2.56 1.37 17.97
N LEU A 46 2.35 0.20 18.58
CA LEU A 46 1.90 0.07 19.96
C LEU A 46 2.95 0.58 20.96
N GLU A 47 4.21 0.16 20.81
CA GLU A 47 5.29 0.57 21.71
C GLU A 47 5.59 2.08 21.64
N LEU A 48 5.38 2.70 20.49
CA LEU A 48 5.50 4.15 20.32
C LEU A 48 4.29 4.92 20.89
N GLY A 49 3.16 4.27 21.17
CA GLY A 49 1.94 4.95 21.62
C GLY A 49 1.17 5.65 20.49
N VAL A 50 1.32 5.19 19.25
CA VAL A 50 0.68 5.80 18.07
C VAL A 50 -0.85 5.71 18.15
N PHE A 51 -1.39 4.59 18.63
CA PHE A 51 -2.84 4.43 18.76
C PHE A 51 -3.42 5.29 19.88
N ASP A 52 -2.70 5.47 20.98
CA ASP A 52 -3.13 6.34 22.08
C ASP A 52 -3.19 7.81 21.65
N THR A 53 -2.20 8.26 20.88
CA THR A 53 -2.19 9.63 20.31
C THR A 53 -3.33 9.85 19.31
N LEU A 54 -3.61 8.88 18.45
CA LEU A 54 -4.76 8.94 17.54
C LEU A 54 -6.10 8.93 18.28
N TYR A 55 -6.24 8.10 19.31
CA TYR A 55 -7.43 8.04 20.15
C TYR A 55 -7.68 9.37 20.88
N ALA A 56 -6.62 9.97 21.44
CA ALA A 56 -6.70 11.24 22.13
C ALA A 56 -7.03 12.43 21.20
N ALA A 57 -6.55 12.41 19.96
CA ALA A 57 -6.77 13.50 19.02
C ALA A 57 -8.23 13.58 18.54
N SER A 58 -8.93 12.45 18.41
CA SER A 58 -10.33 12.37 17.92
C SER A 58 -10.60 13.04 16.56
N VAL A 59 -9.54 13.38 15.81
CA VAL A 59 -9.57 14.03 14.50
C VAL A 59 -8.51 13.40 13.59
N PHE A 60 -8.62 13.63 12.27
CA PHE A 60 -7.58 13.22 11.34
C PHE A 60 -6.31 14.06 11.56
N LEU A 61 -5.19 13.39 11.76
CA LEU A 61 -3.89 14.00 11.95
C LEU A 61 -2.95 13.67 10.80
N SER A 62 -2.10 14.63 10.44
CA SER A 62 -0.96 14.36 9.56
C SER A 62 0.13 13.58 10.31
N PRO A 63 0.98 12.81 9.61
CA PRO A 63 2.08 12.06 10.22
C PRO A 63 3.06 12.94 11.02
N SER A 64 3.25 14.19 10.62
CA SER A 64 4.07 15.16 11.35
C SER A 64 3.45 15.57 12.67
N GLU A 65 2.14 15.79 12.70
CA GLU A 65 1.41 16.12 13.93
C GLU A 65 1.44 14.95 14.91
N ILE A 66 1.22 13.72 14.41
CA ILE A 66 1.32 12.52 15.26
C ILE A 66 2.73 12.40 15.82
N SER A 67 3.78 12.55 14.99
CA SER A 67 5.17 12.48 15.45
C SER A 67 5.53 13.52 16.53
N ASN A 68 4.86 14.67 16.56
CA ASN A 68 5.06 15.70 17.58
C ASN A 68 4.28 15.41 18.88
N LEU A 69 3.17 14.68 18.77
CA LEU A 69 2.31 14.29 19.90
C LEU A 69 2.80 13.01 20.59
N LEU A 70 3.72 12.26 19.98
CA LEU A 70 4.26 11.03 20.58
C LEU A 70 5.02 11.34 21.88
N PRO A 71 4.89 10.47 22.91
CA PRO A 71 5.57 10.65 24.20
C PRO A 71 7.10 10.70 24.08
N THR A 72 7.64 10.01 23.07
CA THR A 72 9.07 10.02 22.76
C THR A 72 9.34 11.14 21.76
N THR A 73 9.85 12.29 22.21
CA THR A 73 10.33 13.34 21.31
C THR A 73 11.44 12.77 20.44
N SER A 74 11.09 12.41 19.21
CA SER A 74 12.03 11.86 18.25
C SER A 74 12.94 12.97 17.75
N ARG A 75 14.25 12.84 18.04
CA ARG A 75 15.27 13.74 17.51
C ARG A 75 15.59 13.46 16.03
N ASN A 76 14.89 12.51 15.41
CA ASN A 76 15.10 12.11 14.02
C ASN A 76 14.24 12.98 13.08
N PRO A 77 14.85 13.78 12.19
CA PRO A 77 14.12 14.61 11.22
C PRO A 77 13.29 13.79 10.22
N GLY A 78 13.62 12.51 10.02
CA GLY A 78 12.86 11.59 9.17
C GLY A 78 11.72 10.84 9.86
N ALA A 79 11.47 11.08 11.14
CA ALA A 79 10.45 10.36 11.91
C ALA A 79 9.02 10.47 11.34
N PRO A 80 8.55 11.66 10.89
CA PRO A 80 7.22 11.77 10.28
C PRO A 80 7.04 10.89 9.05
N VAL A 81 8.07 10.78 8.21
CA VAL A 81 8.04 9.96 6.98
C VAL A 81 8.03 8.47 7.32
N LEU A 82 8.78 8.05 8.35
CA LEU A 82 8.77 6.66 8.79
C LEU A 82 7.40 6.28 9.37
N LEU A 83 6.81 7.17 10.17
CA LEU A 83 5.49 6.99 10.75
C LEU A 83 4.40 6.90 9.67
N ASP A 84 4.45 7.77 8.66
CA ASP A 84 3.54 7.71 7.50
C ASP A 84 3.59 6.34 6.80
N ARG A 85 4.79 5.80 6.56
CA ARG A 85 4.96 4.47 5.94
C ARG A 85 4.41 3.35 6.83
N MET A 86 4.61 3.44 8.14
CA MET A 86 4.04 2.48 9.10
C MET A 86 2.52 2.52 9.07
N LEU A 87 1.91 3.71 9.18
CA LEU A 87 0.46 3.89 9.15
C LEU A 87 -0.14 3.42 7.83
N ARG A 88 0.52 3.68 6.70
CA ARG A 88 0.08 3.19 5.38
C ARG A 88 0.09 1.67 5.28
N LEU A 89 1.14 1.02 5.81
CA LEU A 89 1.19 -0.44 5.86
C LEU A 89 0.06 -0.98 6.74
N LEU A 90 -0.18 -0.40 7.92
CA LEU A 90 -1.25 -0.85 8.81
C LEU A 90 -2.64 -0.67 8.17
N ALA A 91 -2.88 0.47 7.52
CA ALA A 91 -4.13 0.74 6.83
C ALA A 91 -4.37 -0.19 5.63
N SER A 92 -3.32 -0.67 4.95
CA SER A 92 -3.48 -1.58 3.81
C SER A 92 -3.93 -3.00 4.20
N TYR A 93 -3.89 -3.35 5.49
CA TYR A 93 -4.34 -4.66 5.99
C TYR A 93 -5.80 -4.67 6.43
N SER A 94 -6.49 -3.52 6.44
CA SER A 94 -7.95 -3.52 6.61
C SER A 94 -8.60 -3.85 5.26
N MET A 95 -8.94 -5.13 5.07
CA MET A 95 -9.94 -5.58 4.10
C MET A 95 -11.30 -5.70 4.78
#